data_AF-A0A841FJD6-F1
#
_entry.id   AF-A0A841FJD6-F1
#
_cell.length_a   1.000
_cell.length_b   1.000
_cell.length_c   1.000
_cell.angle_alpha   90.00
_cell.angle_beta   90.00
_cell.angle_gamma   90.00
#
_symmetry.space_group_name_H-M   'P 1'
#
loop_
_entity.id
_entity.type
_entity.pdbx_description
1 polymer ?
#
loop_
_entity_poly.entity_id
_entity_poly.type
_entity_poly.pdbx_seq_one_letter_code
_entity_poly.pdbx_strand_id
1 'polypeptide(L)'
;MTEFALGGLDELFAESAGWAGGELVGFDTETTGTDPFADRIVTAAIVGPGEMRRTWLVNPGVPIPPEAAAVHGVTDERARSEGRPPAEVLSEIAGALSAAVAAGTPVVVYRAGFDLTMLACELRRHGLPEPEWDSMLVLDPYVLDKQADRFRKGKRTLSDVTKHYGVTLDGAHSADADATATVELCRVIGRRHASIGGMAVRKLHNAQADWHAEDAAGLERFFRSKGREESVDQRWPLRLDE
;
A
#
# COMPACT_ATOMS: atom_id res chain seq x y z
N MET A 1 13.68 2.30 -50.36
CA MET A 1 14.02 2.71 -48.98
C MET A 1 12.78 3.37 -48.43
N THR A 2 12.00 2.64 -47.64
CA THR A 2 10.79 3.17 -47.00
C THR A 2 10.92 2.76 -45.54
N GLU A 3 11.19 3.76 -44.71
CA GLU A 3 11.41 3.67 -43.28
C GLU A 3 10.04 3.42 -42.62
N PHE A 4 9.81 2.22 -42.09
CA PHE A 4 8.60 1.91 -41.36
C PHE A 4 8.70 2.56 -39.97
N ALA A 5 7.77 3.47 -39.69
CA ALA A 5 7.63 4.14 -38.41
C ALA A 5 7.39 3.13 -37.28
N LEU A 6 8.38 3.02 -36.38
CA LEU A 6 8.30 2.25 -35.12
C LEU A 6 7.41 2.94 -34.06
N GLY A 7 6.79 4.09 -34.37
CA GLY A 7 6.01 4.87 -33.41
C GLY A 7 4.57 4.38 -33.15
N GLY A 8 4.04 3.44 -33.94
CA GLY A 8 2.63 3.04 -33.85
C GLY A 8 2.32 1.87 -32.91
N LEU A 9 3.33 1.09 -32.50
CA LEU A 9 3.10 -0.07 -31.63
C LEU A 9 3.00 0.31 -30.16
N ASP A 10 3.80 1.28 -29.70
CA ASP A 10 3.77 1.74 -28.30
C ASP A 10 2.44 2.44 -27.94
N GLU A 11 1.81 3.15 -28.89
CA GLU A 11 0.49 3.77 -28.68
C GLU A 11 -0.66 2.74 -28.62
N LEU A 12 -0.57 1.63 -29.37
CA LEU A 12 -1.57 0.55 -29.33
C LEU A 12 -1.44 -0.35 -28.09
N PHE A 13 -0.26 -0.44 -27.47
CA PHE A 13 -0.09 -1.10 -26.17
C PHE A 13 -0.55 -0.22 -24.98
N ALA A 14 -0.60 1.10 -25.16
CA ALA A 14 -1.08 2.03 -24.13
C ALA A 14 -2.60 1.88 -23.89
N GLU A 15 -3.40 1.54 -24.90
CA GLU A 15 -4.83 1.28 -24.75
C GLU A 15 -5.17 -0.08 -24.11
N SER A 16 -4.23 -1.03 -24.03
CA SER A 16 -4.48 -2.35 -23.45
C SER A 16 -4.07 -2.47 -21.97
N ALA A 17 -3.76 -1.36 -21.28
CA ALA A 17 -3.16 -1.40 -19.95
C ALA A 17 -4.11 -1.84 -18.81
N GLY A 18 -5.33 -2.31 -19.12
CA GLY A 18 -6.29 -2.80 -18.14
C GLY A 18 -6.45 -1.83 -16.97
N TRP A 19 -6.27 -2.35 -15.75
CA TRP A 19 -6.33 -1.55 -14.53
C TRP A 19 -5.12 -0.62 -14.32
N ALA A 20 -3.97 -0.92 -14.93
CA ALA A 20 -2.74 -0.12 -14.78
C ALA A 20 -2.83 1.23 -15.49
N GLY A 21 -3.74 1.37 -16.47
CA GLY A 21 -4.11 2.64 -17.09
C GLY A 21 -5.34 3.33 -16.47
N GLY A 22 -6.09 2.64 -15.60
CA GLY A 22 -7.33 3.13 -15.01
C GLY A 22 -7.15 4.03 -13.79
N GLU A 23 -8.26 4.41 -13.17
CA GLU A 23 -8.24 5.12 -11.89
C GLU A 23 -7.74 4.21 -10.77
N LEU A 24 -6.86 4.75 -9.92
CA LEU A 24 -6.29 4.08 -8.76
C LEU A 24 -6.23 5.08 -7.61
N VAL A 25 -6.43 4.61 -6.37
CA VAL A 25 -6.29 5.42 -5.15
C VAL A 25 -5.16 4.87 -4.31
N GLY A 26 -4.10 5.63 -4.06
CA GLY A 26 -3.03 5.28 -3.15
C GLY A 26 -3.40 5.60 -1.71
N PHE A 27 -3.03 4.73 -0.78
CA PHE A 27 -3.15 4.95 0.66
C PHE A 27 -1.87 4.51 1.37
N ASP A 28 -1.43 5.29 2.34
CA ASP A 28 -0.23 5.05 3.14
C ASP A 28 -0.36 5.71 4.52
N THR A 29 0.28 5.12 5.54
CA THR A 29 0.32 5.63 6.90
C THR A 29 1.73 5.66 7.48
N GLU A 30 2.00 6.70 8.28
CA GLU A 30 3.15 6.73 9.20
C GLU A 30 2.66 6.55 10.62
N THR A 31 3.38 5.79 11.43
CA THR A 31 2.87 5.24 12.69
C THR A 31 3.86 5.39 13.84
N THR A 32 3.38 5.20 15.08
CA THR A 32 4.24 5.20 16.27
C THR A 32 5.19 4.00 16.35
N GLY A 33 4.98 2.97 15.52
CA GLY A 33 5.74 1.73 15.55
C GLY A 33 5.26 0.74 14.49
N THR A 34 5.70 -0.52 14.59
CA THR A 34 5.48 -1.53 13.55
C THR A 34 4.48 -2.63 13.92
N ASP A 35 3.76 -2.49 15.04
CA ASP A 35 2.70 -3.41 15.44
C ASP A 35 1.33 -2.85 15.04
N PRO A 36 0.67 -3.40 14.00
CA PRO A 36 -0.59 -2.86 13.53
C PRO A 36 -1.75 -2.97 14.54
N PHE A 37 -1.61 -3.82 15.55
CA PHE A 37 -2.64 -4.05 16.56
C PHE A 37 -2.49 -3.13 17.77
N ALA A 38 -1.27 -2.65 18.04
CA ALA A 38 -0.92 -1.92 19.26
C ALA A 38 -0.50 -0.47 19.02
N ASP A 39 0.05 -0.13 17.86
CA ASP A 39 0.53 1.22 17.54
C ASP A 39 -0.60 2.17 17.10
N ARG A 40 -0.25 3.45 16.88
CA ARG A 40 -1.17 4.53 16.47
C ARG A 40 -0.74 5.15 15.15
N ILE A 41 -1.72 5.64 14.40
CA ILE A 41 -1.48 6.41 13.19
C ILE A 41 -1.00 7.82 13.59
N VAL A 42 0.07 8.29 12.97
CA VAL A 42 0.66 9.62 13.14
C VAL A 42 0.36 10.48 11.92
N THR A 43 0.59 9.96 10.71
CA THR A 43 0.12 10.61 9.49
C THR A 43 -0.53 9.59 8.57
N ALA A 44 -1.37 10.08 7.66
CA ALA A 44 -1.89 9.29 6.58
C ALA A 44 -1.98 10.14 5.32
N ALA A 45 -1.97 9.49 4.17
CA ALA A 45 -2.26 10.15 2.91
C ALA A 45 -3.17 9.29 2.03
N ILE A 46 -4.04 9.97 1.30
CA ILE A 46 -4.79 9.41 0.18
C ILE A 46 -4.46 10.24 -1.05
N VAL A 47 -4.03 9.54 -2.11
CA VAL A 47 -3.74 10.13 -3.41
C VAL A 47 -4.59 9.43 -4.47
N GLY A 48 -5.02 10.13 -5.50
CA GLY A 48 -5.82 9.51 -6.56
C GLY A 48 -5.70 10.25 -7.87
N PRO A 49 -6.61 10.00 -8.83
CA PRO A 49 -6.53 10.61 -10.16
C PRO A 49 -6.60 12.15 -10.09
N GLY A 50 -5.89 12.81 -11.00
CA GLY A 50 -5.81 14.27 -11.09
C GLY A 50 -5.02 14.88 -9.93
N GLU A 51 -5.57 15.95 -9.34
CA GLU A 51 -4.97 16.64 -8.18
C GLU A 51 -5.53 16.13 -6.85
N MET A 52 -6.18 14.96 -6.82
CA MET A 52 -6.71 14.41 -5.58
C MET A 52 -5.55 13.99 -4.66
N ARG A 53 -5.27 14.83 -3.68
CA ARG A 53 -4.34 14.54 -2.58
C ARG A 53 -4.94 15.05 -1.29
N ARG A 54 -4.98 14.19 -0.28
CA ARG A 54 -5.34 14.54 1.10
C ARG A 54 -4.32 13.94 2.04
N THR A 55 -3.85 14.75 2.97
CA THR A 55 -2.91 14.34 4.01
C THR A 55 -3.48 14.71 5.36
N TRP A 56 -3.18 13.88 6.35
CA TRP A 56 -3.61 14.10 7.72
C TRP A 56 -2.43 13.99 8.67
N LEU A 57 -2.41 14.86 9.67
CA LEU A 57 -1.56 14.76 10.84
C LEU A 57 -2.45 14.50 12.06
N VAL A 58 -2.14 13.42 12.77
CA VAL A 58 -2.90 12.95 13.93
C VAL A 58 -2.09 13.26 15.19
N ASN A 59 -2.76 13.70 16.24
CA ASN A 59 -2.22 13.60 17.58
C ASN A 59 -2.56 12.20 18.13
N PRO A 60 -1.62 11.24 18.15
CA PRO A 60 -1.93 9.84 18.44
C PRO A 60 -2.34 9.58 19.90
N GLY A 61 -2.25 10.59 20.79
CA GLY A 61 -2.59 10.47 22.21
C GLY A 61 -1.61 9.60 23.01
N VAL A 62 -0.55 9.09 22.38
CA VAL A 62 0.55 8.32 22.98
C VAL A 62 1.89 8.91 22.53
N PRO A 63 2.99 8.69 23.27
CA PRO A 63 4.30 9.16 22.83
C PRO A 63 4.70 8.55 21.48
N ILE A 64 5.23 9.38 20.58
CA ILE A 64 5.90 8.91 19.36
C ILE A 64 7.36 8.56 19.71
N PRO A 65 7.79 7.30 19.54
CA PRO A 65 9.18 6.92 19.79
C PRO A 65 10.17 7.71 18.90
N PRO A 66 11.35 8.10 19.42
CA PRO A 66 12.34 8.85 18.65
C PRO A 66 12.78 8.16 17.36
N GLU A 67 12.84 6.81 17.36
CA GLU A 67 13.18 6.02 16.19
C GLU A 67 12.12 6.11 15.09
N ALA A 68 10.83 6.14 15.43
CA ALA A 68 9.75 6.34 14.46
C ALA A 68 9.82 7.78 13.90
N ALA A 69 9.93 8.76 14.79
CA ALA A 69 10.08 10.17 14.42
C ALA A 69 11.32 10.43 13.53
N ALA A 70 12.41 9.68 13.73
CA ALA A 70 13.60 9.78 12.89
C ALA A 70 13.41 9.19 11.48
N VAL A 71 12.46 8.25 11.31
CA VAL A 71 12.09 7.70 10.01
C VAL A 71 11.19 8.66 9.25
N HIS A 72 10.04 9.03 9.84
CA HIS A 72 8.98 9.77 9.14
C HIS A 72 8.97 11.29 9.41
N GLY A 73 9.90 11.79 10.22
CA GLY A 73 10.11 13.23 10.45
C GLY A 73 9.03 13.95 11.26
N VAL A 74 8.09 13.21 11.89
CA VAL A 74 7.04 13.81 12.75
C VAL A 74 7.41 13.60 14.20
N THR A 75 7.76 14.69 14.88
CA THR A 75 8.06 14.64 16.31
C THR A 75 6.78 14.55 17.13
N ASP A 76 6.90 13.97 18.32
CA ASP A 76 5.85 13.94 19.33
C ASP A 76 5.33 15.35 19.67
N GLU A 77 6.20 16.36 19.72
CA GLU A 77 5.80 17.75 19.94
C GLU A 77 4.96 18.32 18.79
N ARG A 78 5.37 18.07 17.53
CA ARG A 78 4.62 18.50 16.35
C ARG A 78 3.25 17.81 16.28
N ALA A 79 3.19 16.51 16.50
CA ALA A 79 1.94 15.77 16.51
C ALA A 79 0.97 16.29 17.59
N ARG A 80 1.48 16.68 18.76
CA ARG A 80 0.64 17.26 19.83
C ARG A 80 0.14 18.66 19.53
N SER A 81 0.95 19.50 18.90
CA SER A 81 0.62 20.92 18.65
C SER A 81 -0.20 21.13 17.38
N GLU A 82 0.11 20.38 16.32
CA GLU A 82 -0.48 20.54 14.98
C GLU A 82 -1.45 19.41 14.62
N GLY A 83 -1.34 18.25 15.28
CA GLY A 83 -2.15 17.08 14.98
C GLY A 83 -3.60 17.21 15.45
N ARG A 84 -4.50 16.65 14.65
CA ARG A 84 -5.94 16.63 14.92
C ARG A 84 -6.32 15.43 15.80
N PRO A 85 -7.49 15.46 16.48
CA PRO A 85 -7.98 14.33 17.25
C PRO A 85 -8.11 13.06 16.40
N PRO A 86 -7.68 11.88 16.89
CA PRO A 86 -7.70 10.64 16.10
C PRO A 86 -9.08 10.34 15.51
N ALA A 87 -10.14 10.42 16.31
CA ALA A 87 -11.48 10.04 15.87
C ALA A 87 -11.98 10.84 14.65
N GLU A 88 -11.65 12.14 14.58
CA GLU A 88 -12.03 12.98 13.44
C GLU A 88 -11.26 12.56 12.18
N VAL A 89 -9.94 12.42 12.29
CA VAL A 89 -9.08 12.06 11.15
C VAL A 89 -9.41 10.66 10.64
N LEU A 90 -9.56 9.69 11.54
CA LEU A 90 -9.89 8.30 11.20
C LEU A 90 -11.22 8.22 10.47
N SER A 91 -12.23 9.00 10.90
CA SER A 91 -13.52 9.06 10.21
C SER A 91 -13.38 9.63 8.78
N GLU A 92 -12.54 10.64 8.58
CA GLU A 92 -12.27 11.20 7.25
C GLU A 92 -11.53 10.21 6.33
N ILE A 93 -10.52 9.50 6.86
CA ILE A 93 -9.79 8.47 6.12
C ILE A 93 -10.74 7.34 5.71
N ALA A 94 -11.51 6.81 6.66
CA ALA A 94 -12.49 5.75 6.40
C ALA A 94 -13.55 6.19 5.38
N GLY A 95 -14.02 7.44 5.47
CA GLY A 95 -14.96 8.00 4.49
C GLY A 95 -14.36 8.08 3.08
N ALA A 96 -13.09 8.49 2.96
CA ALA A 96 -12.40 8.54 1.67
C ALA A 96 -12.17 7.15 1.06
N LEU A 97 -11.77 6.16 1.86
CA LEU A 97 -11.65 4.77 1.39
C LEU A 97 -13.01 4.16 1.04
N SER A 98 -14.05 4.44 1.83
CA SER A 98 -15.41 4.00 1.54
C SER A 98 -15.93 4.58 0.21
N ALA A 99 -15.57 5.82 -0.11
CA ALA A 99 -15.88 6.42 -1.41
C ALA A 99 -15.17 5.69 -2.57
N ALA A 100 -13.91 5.28 -2.39
CA ALA A 100 -13.20 4.47 -3.38
C ALA A 100 -13.86 3.09 -3.56
N VAL A 101 -14.27 2.43 -2.47
CA VAL A 101 -15.01 1.16 -2.53
C VAL A 101 -16.33 1.32 -3.28
N ALA A 102 -17.12 2.36 -2.96
CA ALA A 102 -18.40 2.63 -3.61
C ALA A 102 -18.24 2.92 -5.11
N ALA A 103 -17.14 3.55 -5.51
CA ALA A 103 -16.81 3.80 -6.92
C ALA A 103 -16.23 2.58 -7.65
N GLY A 104 -15.89 1.51 -6.92
CA GLY A 104 -15.17 0.36 -7.47
C GLY A 104 -13.72 0.68 -7.86
N THR A 105 -13.16 1.80 -7.37
CA THR A 105 -11.78 2.22 -7.65
C THR A 105 -10.81 1.40 -6.80
N PRO A 106 -9.80 0.75 -7.40
CA PRO A 106 -8.84 -0.04 -6.63
C PRO A 106 -7.98 0.83 -5.71
N VAL A 107 -7.78 0.36 -4.49
CA VAL A 107 -6.91 0.97 -3.48
C VAL A 107 -5.53 0.32 -3.56
N VAL A 108 -4.49 1.13 -3.72
CA VAL A 108 -3.10 0.70 -3.85
C VAL A 108 -2.35 1.00 -2.55
N VAL A 109 -1.79 -0.02 -1.93
CA VAL A 109 -1.10 0.09 -0.63
C VAL A 109 0.12 -0.81 -0.64
N TYR A 110 1.30 -0.27 -0.32
CA TYR A 110 2.52 -1.06 -0.30
C TYR A 110 2.62 -1.85 1.00
N ARG A 111 2.63 -3.18 0.93
CA ARG A 111 2.48 -4.07 2.11
C ARG A 111 1.14 -3.86 2.83
N ALA A 112 0.05 -3.87 2.05
CA ALA A 112 -1.31 -3.53 2.46
C ALA A 112 -1.78 -4.12 3.80
N GLY A 113 -1.31 -5.34 4.13
CA GLY A 113 -1.54 -5.99 5.42
C GLY A 113 -1.19 -5.16 6.65
N PHE A 114 -0.29 -4.19 6.53
CA PHE A 114 0.07 -3.29 7.63
C PHE A 114 -0.93 -2.14 7.77
N ASP A 115 -0.98 -1.21 6.79
CA ASP A 115 -1.76 0.02 6.87
C ASP A 115 -3.25 -0.22 7.02
N LEU A 116 -3.80 -1.20 6.31
CA LEU A 116 -5.24 -1.50 6.39
C LEU A 116 -5.60 -2.11 7.75
N THR A 117 -4.74 -2.96 8.31
CA THR A 117 -4.94 -3.51 9.66
C THR A 117 -4.79 -2.42 10.73
N MET A 118 -3.79 -1.54 10.59
CA MET A 118 -3.62 -0.36 11.45
C MET A 118 -4.89 0.49 11.49
N LEU A 119 -5.43 0.82 10.31
CA LEU A 119 -6.64 1.62 10.19
C LEU A 119 -7.85 0.89 10.81
N ALA A 120 -8.05 -0.39 10.51
CA ALA A 120 -9.16 -1.16 11.10
C ALA A 120 -9.07 -1.22 12.63
N CYS A 121 -7.89 -1.47 13.18
CA CYS A 121 -7.66 -1.47 14.63
C CYS A 121 -7.93 -0.09 15.27
N GLU A 122 -7.49 1.00 14.64
CA GLU A 122 -7.75 2.36 15.10
C GLU A 122 -9.24 2.72 15.02
N LEU A 123 -9.93 2.37 13.93
CA LEU A 123 -11.38 2.60 13.80
C LEU A 123 -12.16 1.88 14.90
N ARG A 124 -11.86 0.59 15.15
CA ARG A 124 -12.47 -0.19 16.23
C ARG A 124 -12.17 0.39 17.60
N ARG A 125 -10.92 0.82 17.84
CA ARG A 125 -10.48 1.46 19.10
C ARG A 125 -11.26 2.72 19.41
N HIS A 126 -11.69 3.45 18.38
CA HIS A 126 -12.49 4.67 18.49
C HIS A 126 -14.01 4.45 18.31
N GLY A 127 -14.46 3.21 18.11
CA GLY A 127 -15.88 2.89 17.89
C GLY A 127 -16.45 3.52 16.61
N LEU A 128 -15.61 3.68 15.58
CA LEU A 128 -15.97 4.30 14.31
C LEU A 128 -16.42 3.27 13.26
N PRO A 129 -17.28 3.66 12.31
CA PRO A 129 -17.64 2.81 11.18
C PRO A 129 -16.40 2.44 10.34
N GLU A 130 -16.38 1.20 9.87
CA GLU A 130 -15.34 0.68 9.00
C GLU A 130 -15.77 0.74 7.53
N PRO A 131 -14.85 0.92 6.57
CA PRO A 131 -15.11 0.63 5.16
C PRO A 131 -15.59 -0.81 4.96
N GLU A 132 -16.33 -1.05 3.88
CA GLU A 132 -16.73 -2.40 3.43
C GLU A 132 -15.51 -3.17 2.92
N TRP A 133 -14.70 -3.71 3.85
CA TRP A 133 -13.41 -4.33 3.57
C TRP A 133 -13.47 -5.45 2.52
N ASP A 134 -14.49 -6.31 2.59
CA ASP A 134 -14.69 -7.42 1.65
C ASP A 134 -14.94 -6.95 0.21
N SER A 135 -15.50 -5.76 0.05
CA SER A 135 -15.74 -5.16 -1.26
C SER A 135 -14.52 -4.39 -1.79
N MET A 136 -13.56 -4.06 -0.93
CA MET A 136 -12.38 -3.29 -1.30
C MET A 136 -11.48 -4.07 -2.29
N LEU A 137 -11.17 -3.42 -3.41
CA LEU A 137 -10.23 -3.93 -4.41
C LEU A 137 -8.82 -3.45 -4.06
N VAL A 138 -8.03 -4.25 -3.38
CA VAL A 138 -6.64 -3.92 -3.01
C VAL A 138 -5.63 -4.38 -4.07
N LEU A 139 -4.69 -3.51 -4.42
CA LEU A 139 -3.49 -3.82 -5.20
C LEU A 139 -2.24 -3.48 -4.36
N ASP A 140 -1.36 -4.45 -4.15
CA ASP A 140 -0.17 -4.32 -3.30
C ASP A 140 1.10 -4.52 -4.15
N PRO A 141 1.81 -3.45 -4.53
CA PRO A 141 3.01 -3.55 -5.36
C PRO A 141 4.12 -4.40 -4.74
N TYR A 142 4.14 -4.60 -3.41
CA TYR A 142 5.07 -5.52 -2.78
C TYR A 142 4.79 -6.97 -3.18
N VAL A 143 3.53 -7.40 -3.13
CA VAL A 143 3.10 -8.74 -3.54
C VAL A 143 3.27 -8.89 -5.05
N LEU A 144 2.88 -7.88 -5.83
CA LEU A 144 3.01 -7.90 -7.28
C LEU A 144 4.49 -8.02 -7.72
N ASP A 145 5.42 -7.27 -7.12
CA ASP A 145 6.86 -7.38 -7.42
C ASP A 145 7.38 -8.78 -7.08
N LYS A 146 6.87 -9.42 -6.02
CA LYS A 146 7.32 -10.78 -5.63
C LYS A 146 6.82 -11.82 -6.60
N GLN A 147 5.59 -11.67 -7.07
CA GLN A 147 5.06 -12.55 -8.10
C GLN A 147 5.73 -12.34 -9.45
N ALA A 148 6.03 -11.09 -9.82
CA ALA A 148 6.64 -10.75 -11.09
C ALA A 148 8.08 -11.27 -11.22
N ASP A 149 8.87 -11.18 -10.15
CA ASP A 149 10.25 -11.69 -10.11
C ASP A 149 10.59 -12.30 -8.74
N ARG A 150 10.09 -13.53 -8.52
CA ARG A 150 10.23 -14.24 -7.25
C ARG A 150 11.67 -14.38 -6.75
N PHE A 151 12.64 -14.49 -7.65
CA PHE A 151 14.05 -14.76 -7.32
C PHE A 151 14.93 -13.50 -7.39
N ARG A 152 14.34 -12.32 -7.55
CA ARG A 152 15.06 -11.05 -7.56
C ARG A 152 15.96 -10.90 -6.35
N LYS A 153 17.21 -10.52 -6.59
CA LYS A 153 18.16 -10.18 -5.52
C LYS A 153 17.87 -8.79 -4.96
N GLY A 154 18.29 -8.59 -3.70
CA GLY A 154 18.21 -7.31 -3.01
C GLY A 154 16.97 -7.17 -2.14
N LYS A 155 16.89 -6.03 -1.46
CA LYS A 155 15.78 -5.71 -0.57
C LYS A 155 14.53 -5.34 -1.38
N ARG A 156 13.38 -5.40 -0.68
CA ARG A 156 12.05 -5.08 -1.19
C ARG A 156 11.36 -4.05 -0.28
N THR A 157 12.13 -3.03 0.12
CA THR A 157 11.54 -1.79 0.66
C THR A 157 10.93 -1.00 -0.50
N LEU A 158 10.02 -0.06 -0.24
CA LEU A 158 9.45 0.76 -1.30
C LEU A 158 10.55 1.45 -2.13
N SER A 159 11.54 2.07 -1.46
CA SER A 159 12.68 2.74 -2.11
C SER A 159 13.51 1.79 -3.00
N ASP A 160 13.73 0.54 -2.58
CA ASP A 160 14.47 -0.43 -3.39
C ASP A 160 13.67 -0.87 -4.63
N VAL A 161 12.35 -1.03 -4.49
CA VAL A 161 11.48 -1.48 -5.59
C VAL A 161 11.22 -0.35 -6.57
N THR A 162 10.93 0.87 -6.11
CA THR A 162 10.77 2.04 -6.99
C THR A 162 12.03 2.26 -7.81
N LYS A 163 13.21 2.20 -7.18
CA LYS A 163 14.51 2.24 -7.88
C LYS A 163 14.66 1.11 -8.91
N HIS A 164 14.25 -0.11 -8.57
CA HIS A 164 14.32 -1.25 -9.49
C HIS A 164 13.46 -1.05 -10.74
N TYR A 165 12.28 -0.44 -10.60
CA TYR A 165 11.36 -0.16 -11.71
C TYR A 165 11.56 1.21 -12.38
N GLY A 166 12.50 2.03 -11.89
CA GLY A 166 12.74 3.37 -12.43
C GLY A 166 11.66 4.39 -12.06
N VAL A 167 10.95 4.16 -10.95
CA VAL A 167 9.97 5.09 -10.38
C VAL A 167 10.68 6.03 -9.41
N THR A 168 10.42 7.33 -9.54
CA THR A 168 10.95 8.34 -8.63
C THR A 168 10.25 8.25 -7.28
N LEU A 169 11.04 8.28 -6.20
CA LEU A 169 10.55 8.46 -4.84
C LEU A 169 11.35 9.59 -4.20
N ASP A 170 10.79 10.79 -4.26
CA ASP A 170 11.33 11.97 -3.60
C ASP A 170 10.56 12.19 -2.28
N GLY A 171 11.27 12.34 -1.17
CA GLY A 171 10.64 12.51 0.15
C GLY A 171 10.13 11.21 0.76
N ALA A 172 10.88 10.11 0.60
CA ALA A 172 10.58 8.83 1.27
C ALA A 172 10.28 9.01 2.76
N HIS A 173 9.35 8.22 3.29
CA HIS A 173 8.84 8.32 4.66
C HIS A 173 7.99 9.59 4.93
N SER A 174 7.38 10.11 3.86
CA SER A 174 6.22 10.99 3.93
C SER A 174 5.05 10.26 3.30
N ALA A 175 3.93 10.15 4.03
CA ALA A 175 2.80 9.34 3.59
C ALA A 175 2.31 9.68 2.16
N ASP A 176 2.31 10.97 1.76
CA ASP A 176 1.87 11.35 0.43
C ASP A 176 2.87 11.01 -0.68
N ALA A 177 4.16 11.13 -0.40
CA ALA A 177 5.23 10.72 -1.32
C ALA A 177 5.21 9.20 -1.52
N ASP A 178 5.10 8.44 -0.42
CA ASP A 178 5.08 6.98 -0.44
C ASP A 178 3.79 6.46 -1.10
N ALA A 179 2.62 7.04 -0.82
CA ALA A 179 1.37 6.71 -1.50
C ALA A 179 1.43 7.02 -3.01
N THR A 180 2.02 8.16 -3.41
CA THR A 180 2.20 8.54 -4.82
C THR A 180 3.11 7.56 -5.55
N ALA A 181 4.29 7.28 -4.97
CA ALA A 181 5.24 6.34 -5.55
C ALA A 181 4.68 4.91 -5.61
N THR A 182 3.86 4.53 -4.65
CA THR A 182 3.18 3.23 -4.60
C THR A 182 2.18 3.07 -5.76
N VAL A 183 1.37 4.09 -6.04
CA VAL A 183 0.47 4.09 -7.21
C VAL A 183 1.27 3.98 -8.51
N GLU A 184 2.30 4.81 -8.70
CA GLU A 184 3.10 4.78 -9.92
C GLU A 184 3.85 3.46 -10.10
N LEU A 185 4.38 2.91 -9.02
CA LEU A 185 4.99 1.58 -9.02
C LEU A 185 4.00 0.50 -9.44
N CYS A 186 2.77 0.52 -8.92
CA CYS A 186 1.72 -0.41 -9.31
C CYS A 186 1.45 -0.36 -10.81
N ARG A 187 1.32 0.85 -11.37
CA ARG A 187 1.11 1.06 -12.81
C ARG A 187 2.27 0.52 -13.64
N VAL A 188 3.51 0.81 -13.24
CA VAL A 188 4.71 0.33 -13.96
C VAL A 188 4.80 -1.19 -13.93
N ILE A 189 4.53 -1.84 -12.79
CA ILE A 189 4.49 -3.31 -12.69
C ILE A 189 3.43 -3.87 -13.63
N GLY A 190 2.20 -3.34 -13.59
CA GLY A 190 1.11 -3.78 -14.45
C GLY A 190 1.43 -3.64 -15.95
N ARG A 191 2.02 -2.51 -16.37
CA ARG A 191 2.44 -2.29 -17.77
C ARG A 191 3.58 -3.22 -18.21
N ARG A 192 4.54 -3.48 -17.33
CA ARG A 192 5.74 -4.27 -17.64
C ARG A 192 5.48 -5.77 -17.67
N HIS A 193 4.52 -6.26 -16.89
CA HIS A 193 4.26 -7.68 -16.71
C HIS A 193 2.84 -8.03 -17.17
N ALA A 194 2.69 -8.39 -18.45
CA ALA A 194 1.39 -8.65 -19.07
C ALA A 194 0.56 -9.73 -18.36
N SER A 195 1.20 -10.72 -17.71
CA SER A 195 0.52 -11.74 -16.91
C SER A 195 -0.20 -11.18 -15.67
N ILE A 196 0.27 -10.04 -15.16
CA ILE A 196 -0.32 -9.30 -14.02
C ILE A 196 -1.24 -8.18 -14.54
N GLY A 197 -0.76 -7.36 -15.48
CA GLY A 197 -1.52 -6.25 -16.05
C GLY A 197 -2.78 -6.66 -16.82
N GLY A 198 -2.77 -7.86 -17.43
CA GLY A 198 -3.91 -8.40 -18.18
C GLY A 198 -4.99 -9.05 -17.32
N MET A 199 -4.82 -9.14 -16.00
CA MET A 199 -5.84 -9.70 -15.10
C MET A 199 -6.96 -8.70 -14.80
N ALA A 200 -8.21 -9.15 -14.72
CA ALA A 200 -9.28 -8.35 -14.15
C ALA A 200 -8.97 -8.02 -12.67
N VAL A 201 -9.25 -6.80 -12.21
CA VAL A 201 -8.81 -6.31 -10.87
C VAL A 201 -9.27 -7.23 -9.75
N ARG A 202 -10.53 -7.67 -9.71
CA ARG A 202 -11.01 -8.59 -8.67
C ARG A 202 -10.21 -9.90 -8.67
N LYS A 203 -9.91 -10.44 -9.85
CA LYS A 203 -9.09 -11.66 -9.96
C LYS A 203 -7.66 -11.41 -9.49
N LEU A 204 -7.09 -10.25 -9.80
CA LEU A 204 -5.76 -9.86 -9.34
C LEU A 204 -5.71 -9.67 -7.82
N HIS A 205 -6.72 -9.03 -7.23
CA HIS A 205 -6.88 -8.93 -5.78
C HIS A 205 -6.88 -10.31 -5.12
N ASN A 206 -7.75 -11.22 -5.58
CA ASN A 206 -7.85 -12.56 -5.00
C ASN A 206 -6.53 -13.34 -5.16
N ALA A 207 -5.88 -13.24 -6.33
CA ALA A 207 -4.60 -13.90 -6.56
C ALA A 207 -3.48 -13.38 -5.65
N GLN A 208 -3.49 -12.10 -5.27
CA GLN A 208 -2.52 -11.56 -4.31
C GLN A 208 -2.67 -12.17 -2.92
N ALA A 209 -3.89 -12.50 -2.48
CA ALA A 209 -4.10 -13.23 -1.23
C ALA A 209 -3.42 -14.60 -1.27
N ASP A 210 -3.62 -15.36 -2.35
CA ASP A 210 -2.99 -16.67 -2.56
C ASP A 210 -1.46 -16.55 -2.60
N TRP A 211 -0.92 -15.60 -3.38
CA TRP A 211 0.52 -15.37 -3.50
C TRP A 211 1.16 -14.96 -2.17
N HIS A 212 0.49 -14.09 -1.41
CA HIS A 212 0.95 -13.68 -0.08
C HIS A 212 0.99 -14.87 0.88
N ALA A 213 -0.06 -15.69 0.92
CA ALA A 213 -0.11 -16.88 1.76
C ALA A 213 0.98 -17.90 1.40
N GLU A 214 1.20 -18.17 0.10
CA GLU A 214 2.26 -19.04 -0.37
C GLU A 214 3.65 -18.56 0.04
N ASP A 215 3.88 -17.25 -0.08
CA ASP A 215 5.13 -16.61 0.28
C ASP A 215 5.37 -16.61 1.80
N ALA A 216 4.34 -16.32 2.59
CA ALA A 216 4.38 -16.38 4.05
C ALA A 216 4.72 -17.81 4.52
N ALA A 217 4.00 -18.81 4.01
CA ALA A 217 4.28 -20.22 4.31
C ALA A 217 5.69 -20.65 3.85
N GLY A 218 6.18 -20.11 2.73
CA GLY A 218 7.56 -20.30 2.27
C GLY A 218 8.60 -19.76 3.25
N LEU A 219 8.35 -18.55 3.78
CA LEU A 219 9.23 -17.91 4.76
C LEU A 219 9.23 -18.65 6.11
N GLU A 220 8.07 -19.12 6.58
CA GLU A 220 7.99 -19.96 7.78
C GLU A 220 8.78 -21.27 7.62
N ARG A 221 8.67 -21.94 6.46
CA ARG A 221 9.48 -23.14 6.17
C ARG A 221 10.97 -22.82 6.20
N PHE A 222 11.36 -21.66 5.67
CA PHE A 222 12.75 -21.19 5.74
C PHE A 222 13.21 -20.97 7.18
N PHE A 223 12.43 -20.28 8.02
CA PHE A 223 12.77 -20.10 9.45
C PHE A 223 12.90 -21.43 10.18
N ARG A 224 11.96 -22.35 9.97
CA ARG A 224 12.03 -23.71 10.52
C ARG A 224 13.30 -24.45 10.09
N SER A 225 13.68 -24.32 8.81
CA SER A 225 14.94 -24.90 8.30
C SER A 225 16.20 -24.33 8.97
N LYS A 226 16.10 -23.14 9.58
CA LYS A 226 17.16 -22.48 10.35
C LYS A 226 17.02 -22.70 11.87
N GLY A 227 16.10 -23.55 12.30
CA GLY A 227 15.85 -23.84 13.73
C GLY A 227 15.13 -22.71 14.47
N ARG A 228 14.44 -21.80 13.74
CA ARG A 228 13.65 -20.71 14.31
C ARG A 228 12.17 -21.07 14.24
N GLU A 229 11.46 -20.96 15.36
CA GLU A 229 10.00 -21.13 15.45
C GLU A 229 9.33 -19.76 15.35
N GLU A 230 9.23 -19.25 14.13
CA GLU A 230 8.58 -17.97 13.83
C GLU A 230 7.40 -18.21 12.89
N SER A 231 6.24 -17.67 13.27
CA SER A 231 5.06 -17.62 12.42
C SER A 231 5.07 -16.36 11.56
N VAL A 232 4.52 -16.45 10.36
CA VAL A 232 4.35 -15.34 9.42
C VAL A 232 2.87 -15.28 9.08
N ASP A 233 2.25 -14.11 9.29
CA ASP A 233 0.83 -13.94 9.02
C ASP A 233 0.51 -14.18 7.54
N GLN A 234 -0.34 -15.16 7.28
CA GLN A 234 -0.76 -15.57 5.94
C GLN A 234 -2.00 -14.80 5.46
N ARG A 235 -2.62 -13.97 6.32
CA ARG A 235 -3.80 -13.19 5.99
C ARG A 235 -3.44 -11.92 5.24
N TRP A 236 -4.26 -11.61 4.23
CA TRP A 236 -4.15 -10.44 3.38
C TRP A 236 -5.53 -10.15 2.76
N PRO A 237 -5.93 -8.89 2.56
CA PRO A 237 -5.17 -7.66 2.84
C PRO A 237 -5.30 -7.16 4.28
N LEU A 238 -6.12 -7.80 5.12
CA LEU A 238 -6.28 -7.50 6.54
C LEU A 238 -5.79 -8.68 7.38
N ARG A 239 -5.17 -8.39 8.53
CA ARG A 239 -4.67 -9.38 9.49
C ARG A 239 -5.58 -9.50 10.71
N LEU A 240 -6.88 -9.37 10.51
CA LEU A 240 -7.87 -9.48 11.58
C LEU A 240 -8.34 -10.94 11.68
N ASP A 241 -8.77 -11.33 12.88
CA ASP A 241 -9.57 -12.54 13.04
C ASP A 241 -11.01 -12.24 12.57
N GLU A 242 -11.67 -13.23 11.98
CA GLU A 242 -13.10 -13.18 11.62
C GLU A 242 -14.01 -13.13 12.86
#